data_AF-A0A366H7Q2-F1
#
_entry.id   AF-A0A366H7Q2-F1
#
_cell.length_a   1.000
_cell.length_b   1.000
_cell.length_c   1.000
_cell.angle_alpha   90.00
_cell.angle_beta   90.00
_cell.angle_gamma   90.00
#
_symmetry.space_group_name_H-M   'P 1'
#
loop_
_entity.id
_entity.type
_entity.pdbx_description
1 polymer ?
#
loop_
_entity_poly.entity_id
_entity_poly.type
_entity_poly.pdbx_seq_one_letter_code
_entity_poly.pdbx_strand_id
1 'polypeptide(L)'
;MTTPPDNEPPREVPNREAWSLAISRWKLSATPLTPPRVDRSLARHGHLARSATVLRHTLHQIEFWLSPNGLFREWCRRSLLLALFIAVPLLCFTPLVTVFLEHLITWSAALLQICSNLAQIPGRFSAGMLIALTGGLLLRWLLRH
;
A
#
# COMPACT_ATOMS: atom_id res chain seq x y z
N MET A 1 -32.62 -42.46 37.68
CA MET A 1 -31.27 -41.89 37.43
C MET A 1 -31.03 -41.93 35.94
N THR A 2 -31.23 -40.81 35.26
CA THR A 2 -31.03 -40.63 33.81
C THR A 2 -29.88 -39.65 33.63
N THR A 3 -28.75 -40.11 33.08
CA THR A 3 -27.59 -39.25 32.78
C THR A 3 -27.82 -38.50 31.46
N PRO A 4 -27.46 -37.20 31.36
CA PRO A 4 -27.54 -36.44 30.12
C PRO A 4 -26.31 -36.72 29.22
N PRO A 5 -26.45 -36.83 27.89
CA PRO A 5 -25.33 -36.98 26.97
C PRO A 5 -24.93 -35.62 26.39
N ASP A 6 -24.07 -34.87 27.06
CA ASP A 6 -23.48 -33.64 26.50
C ASP A 6 -21.94 -33.69 26.60
N ASN A 7 -21.33 -34.47 25.73
CA ASN A 7 -19.88 -34.43 25.46
C ASN A 7 -19.60 -34.94 24.02
N GLU A 8 -20.28 -34.37 23.01
CA GLU A 8 -19.75 -34.49 21.64
C GLU A 8 -18.53 -33.56 21.51
N PRO A 9 -17.34 -34.06 21.11
CA PRO A 9 -16.20 -33.20 20.83
C PRO A 9 -16.51 -32.28 19.65
N PRO A 10 -15.93 -31.06 19.59
CA PRO A 10 -16.18 -30.13 18.50
C PRO A 10 -15.84 -30.78 17.16
N ARG A 11 -16.85 -30.99 16.31
CA ARG A 11 -16.66 -31.50 14.95
C ARG A 11 -15.76 -30.53 14.19
N GLU A 12 -14.54 -30.97 13.88
CA GLU A 12 -13.67 -30.29 12.93
C GLU A 12 -14.41 -30.26 11.58
N VAL A 13 -14.98 -29.10 11.24
CA VAL A 13 -15.67 -28.92 9.97
C VAL A 13 -14.61 -29.02 8.86
N PRO A 14 -14.72 -29.99 7.93
CA PRO A 14 -13.72 -30.21 6.91
C PRO A 14 -13.57 -28.95 6.06
N ASN A 15 -12.33 -28.48 5.93
CA ASN A 15 -11.89 -27.23 5.29
C ASN A 15 -12.63 -26.90 3.97
N ARG A 16 -12.99 -27.91 3.16
CA ARG A 16 -13.73 -27.73 1.89
C ARG A 16 -15.12 -27.12 2.06
N GLU A 17 -15.84 -27.42 3.13
CA GLU A 17 -17.15 -26.81 3.42
C GLU A 17 -16.99 -25.35 3.86
N ALA A 18 -15.93 -25.03 4.59
CA ALA A 18 -15.61 -23.64 4.93
C ALA A 18 -15.31 -22.79 3.69
N TRP A 19 -14.55 -23.33 2.72
CA TRP A 19 -14.28 -22.65 1.45
C TRP A 19 -15.54 -22.52 0.58
N SER A 20 -16.40 -23.53 0.52
CA SER A 20 -17.64 -23.45 -0.26
C SER A 20 -18.65 -22.47 0.35
N LEU A 21 -18.71 -22.36 1.68
CA LEU A 21 -19.48 -21.34 2.39
C LEU A 21 -18.90 -19.93 2.18
N ALA A 22 -17.57 -19.79 2.19
CA ALA A 22 -16.91 -18.52 1.87
C ALA A 22 -17.20 -18.07 0.42
N ILE A 23 -17.11 -18.98 -0.56
CA ILE A 23 -17.38 -18.68 -1.97
C ILE A 23 -18.87 -18.41 -2.22
N SER A 24 -19.78 -19.13 -1.55
CA SER A 24 -21.21 -18.90 -1.69
C SER A 24 -21.66 -17.57 -1.06
N ARG A 25 -21.00 -17.11 0.01
CA ARG A 25 -21.17 -15.76 0.58
C ARG A 25 -20.78 -14.63 -0.38
N TRP A 26 -19.98 -14.94 -1.40
CA TRP A 26 -19.62 -14.02 -2.48
C TRP A 26 -20.63 -13.96 -3.63
N LYS A 27 -21.73 -14.74 -3.60
CA LYS A 27 -22.85 -14.51 -4.53
C LYS A 27 -23.40 -13.10 -4.29
N LEU A 28 -23.43 -12.28 -5.35
CA LEU A 28 -24.02 -10.94 -5.31
C LEU A 28 -25.48 -11.06 -4.86
N SER A 29 -25.72 -10.93 -3.57
CA SER A 29 -27.07 -10.78 -3.02
C SER A 29 -27.43 -9.31 -3.16
N ALA A 30 -27.61 -8.89 -4.41
CA ALA A 30 -28.01 -7.53 -4.72
C ALA A 30 -29.47 -7.38 -4.27
N THR A 31 -29.66 -6.86 -3.07
CA THR A 31 -31.01 -6.61 -2.54
C THR A 31 -31.65 -5.54 -3.42
N PRO A 32 -32.78 -5.85 -4.10
CA PRO A 32 -33.41 -4.90 -5.00
C PRO A 32 -33.79 -3.64 -4.23
N LEU A 33 -33.49 -2.46 -4.80
CA LEU A 33 -33.82 -1.20 -4.16
C LEU A 33 -35.33 -0.96 -4.28
N THR A 34 -35.96 -0.61 -3.16
CA THR A 34 -37.36 -0.17 -3.16
C THR A 34 -37.45 1.14 -3.94
N PRO A 35 -38.44 1.33 -4.83
CA PRO A 35 -38.57 2.55 -5.60
C PRO A 35 -38.65 3.77 -4.68
N PRO A 36 -37.90 4.85 -4.97
CA PRO A 36 -37.86 6.03 -4.12
C PRO A 36 -39.26 6.66 -4.06
N ARG A 37 -39.84 6.73 -2.84
CA ARG A 37 -41.10 7.44 -2.59
C ARG A 37 -40.82 8.73 -1.82
N VAL A 38 -41.36 9.84 -2.30
CA VAL A 38 -41.31 11.13 -1.59
C VAL A 38 -42.07 10.97 -0.28
N ASP A 39 -41.39 11.22 0.84
CA ASP A 39 -42.05 11.20 2.14
C ASP A 39 -43.07 12.35 2.22
N ARG A 40 -44.33 12.02 2.53
CA ARG A 40 -45.43 12.98 2.67
C ARG A 40 -45.19 13.95 3.84
N SER A 41 -44.28 13.61 4.76
CA SER A 41 -43.92 14.45 5.90
C SER A 41 -42.90 15.56 5.56
N LEU A 42 -42.41 15.67 4.32
CA LEU A 42 -41.40 16.67 3.92
C LEU A 42 -41.78 18.11 4.31
N ALA A 43 -43.07 18.45 4.18
CA ALA A 43 -43.59 19.77 4.49
C ALA A 43 -43.50 20.14 5.98
N ARG A 44 -43.34 19.17 6.89
CA ARG A 44 -43.20 19.42 8.34
C ARG A 44 -41.77 19.64 8.80
N HIS A 45 -40.77 19.35 7.96
CA HIS A 45 -39.36 19.49 8.32
C HIS A 45 -38.87 20.95 8.16
N GLY A 46 -37.86 21.37 8.91
CA GLY A 46 -37.21 22.68 8.74
C GLY A 46 -36.47 22.81 7.39
N HIS A 47 -36.16 24.04 6.97
CA HIS A 47 -35.61 24.31 5.62
C HIS A 47 -34.34 23.51 5.28
N LEU A 48 -33.39 23.37 6.21
CA LEU A 48 -32.16 22.58 6.01
C LEU A 48 -32.43 21.07 5.96
N ALA A 49 -33.34 20.57 6.79
CA ALA A 49 -33.73 19.17 6.76
C ALA A 49 -34.46 18.84 5.44
N ARG A 50 -35.26 19.77 4.90
CA ARG A 50 -35.88 19.62 3.58
C ARG A 50 -34.84 19.52 2.47
N SER A 51 -33.86 20.42 2.40
CA SER A 51 -32.82 20.36 1.35
C SER A 51 -31.98 19.08 1.44
N ALA A 52 -31.60 18.65 2.64
CA ALA A 52 -30.90 17.38 2.84
C ALA A 52 -31.74 16.17 2.39
N THR A 53 -33.04 16.19 2.67
CA THR A 53 -33.96 15.10 2.27
C THR A 53 -34.15 15.08 0.75
N VAL A 54 -34.28 16.24 0.11
CA VAL A 54 -34.34 16.37 -1.35
C VAL A 54 -33.06 15.83 -1.99
N LEU A 55 -31.89 16.25 -1.51
CA LEU A 55 -30.59 15.78 -2.02
C LEU A 55 -30.46 14.26 -1.90
N ARG A 56 -30.80 13.69 -0.73
CA ARG A 56 -30.83 12.23 -0.52
C ARG A 56 -31.78 11.54 -1.49
N HIS A 57 -32.95 12.13 -1.75
CA HIS A 57 -33.92 11.56 -2.67
C HIS A 57 -33.42 11.60 -4.11
N THR A 58 -32.83 12.70 -4.55
CA THR A 58 -32.20 12.84 -5.86
C THR A 58 -31.08 11.81 -6.04
N LEU A 59 -30.22 11.62 -5.03
CA LEU A 59 -29.16 10.59 -5.06
C LEU A 59 -29.73 9.18 -5.18
N HIS A 60 -30.76 8.83 -4.41
CA HIS A 60 -31.42 7.52 -4.54
C HIS A 60 -32.15 7.33 -5.87
N GLN A 61 -32.70 8.40 -6.44
CA GLN A 61 -33.35 8.35 -7.74
C GLN A 61 -32.34 8.14 -8.87
N ILE A 62 -31.17 8.79 -8.79
CA ILE A 62 -30.03 8.54 -9.68
C ILE A 62 -29.54 7.09 -9.53
N GLU A 63 -29.35 6.61 -8.29
CA GLU A 63 -28.94 5.24 -8.00
C GLU A 63 -29.93 4.21 -8.58
N PHE A 64 -31.24 4.43 -8.40
CA PHE A 64 -32.28 3.56 -8.95
C PHE A 64 -32.30 3.57 -10.48
N TRP A 65 -32.12 4.74 -11.11
CA TRP A 65 -32.03 4.86 -12.57
C TRP A 65 -30.81 4.14 -13.14
N LEU A 66 -29.66 4.25 -12.47
CA LEU A 66 -28.41 3.62 -12.93
C LEU A 66 -28.41 2.11 -12.68
N SER A 67 -29.04 1.65 -11.60
CA SER A 67 -28.98 0.26 -11.14
C SER A 67 -30.19 -0.08 -10.24
N PRO A 68 -31.35 -0.44 -10.82
CA PRO A 68 -32.53 -0.81 -10.03
C PRO A 68 -32.30 -2.08 -9.19
N ASN A 69 -31.39 -2.95 -9.62
CA ASN A 69 -31.05 -4.20 -8.94
C ASN A 69 -30.00 -4.05 -7.81
N GLY A 70 -29.51 -2.83 -7.52
CA GLY A 70 -28.46 -2.62 -6.51
C GLY A 70 -27.06 -3.11 -6.89
N LEU A 71 -26.84 -3.43 -8.18
CA LEU A 71 -25.56 -3.86 -8.74
C LEU A 71 -24.46 -2.80 -8.60
N PHE A 72 -24.78 -1.52 -8.76
CA PHE A 72 -23.79 -0.43 -8.67
C PHE A 72 -23.18 -0.34 -7.27
N ARG A 73 -23.99 -0.47 -6.22
CA ARG A 73 -23.53 -0.43 -4.83
C ARG A 73 -22.63 -1.62 -4.50
N GLU A 74 -23.00 -2.80 -4.96
CA GLU A 74 -22.21 -4.02 -4.77
C GLU A 74 -20.92 -3.98 -5.59
N TRP A 75 -20.96 -3.43 -6.81
CA TRP A 75 -19.78 -3.18 -7.62
C TRP A 75 -18.82 -2.21 -6.95
N CYS A 76 -19.31 -1.06 -6.46
CA CYS A 76 -18.50 -0.08 -5.75
C CYS A 76 -17.88 -0.68 -4.48
N ARG A 77 -18.67 -1.43 -3.69
CA ARG A 77 -18.19 -2.12 -2.49
C ARG A 77 -17.09 -3.13 -2.82
N ARG A 78 -17.24 -3.91 -3.89
CA ARG A 78 -16.23 -4.87 -4.34
C ARG A 78 -14.98 -4.19 -4.89
N SER A 79 -15.13 -3.12 -5.67
CA SER A 79 -14.00 -2.32 -6.16
C SER A 79 -13.22 -1.71 -5.01
N LEU A 80 -13.89 -1.21 -3.96
CA LEU A 80 -13.25 -0.70 -2.76
C LEU A 80 -12.53 -1.80 -1.98
N LEU A 81 -13.17 -2.96 -1.79
CA LEU A 81 -12.54 -4.11 -1.13
C LEU A 81 -11.33 -4.63 -1.91
N LEU A 82 -11.42 -4.69 -3.25
CA LEU A 82 -10.31 -5.09 -4.12
C LEU A 82 -9.17 -4.06 -4.05
N ALA A 83 -9.49 -2.77 -4.10
CA ALA A 83 -8.51 -1.71 -3.94
C ALA A 83 -7.81 -1.81 -2.58
N LEU A 84 -8.56 -2.05 -1.49
CA LEU A 84 -7.97 -2.23 -0.15
C LEU A 84 -7.11 -3.50 -0.09
N PHE A 85 -7.58 -4.59 -0.69
CA PHE A 85 -6.85 -5.86 -0.73
C PHE A 85 -5.53 -5.76 -1.49
N ILE A 86 -5.42 -4.86 -2.48
CA ILE A 86 -4.17 -4.60 -3.22
C ILE A 86 -3.34 -3.51 -2.53
N ALA A 87 -3.97 -2.46 -2.02
CA ALA A 87 -3.28 -1.33 -1.41
C ALA A 87 -2.56 -1.73 -0.12
N VAL A 88 -3.16 -2.58 0.71
CA VAL A 88 -2.55 -3.06 1.95
C VAL A 88 -1.22 -3.79 1.72
N PRO A 89 -1.14 -4.85 0.90
CA PRO A 89 0.13 -5.51 0.64
C PRO A 89 1.10 -4.56 -0.06
N LEU A 90 0.65 -3.75 -1.02
CA LEU A 90 1.52 -2.80 -1.70
C LEU A 90 2.16 -1.81 -0.70
N LEU A 91 1.38 -1.28 0.24
CA LEU A 91 1.88 -0.38 1.28
C LEU A 91 2.87 -1.06 2.22
N CYS A 92 2.69 -2.36 2.51
CA CYS A 92 3.67 -3.15 3.28
C CYS A 92 4.93 -3.49 2.48
N PHE A 93 4.81 -3.79 1.19
CA PHE A 93 5.93 -4.16 0.33
C PHE A 93 6.80 -2.95 -0.04
N THR A 94 6.20 -1.78 -0.21
CA THR A 94 6.92 -0.56 -0.61
C THR A 94 8.13 -0.26 0.30
N PRO A 95 7.99 -0.11 1.64
CA PRO A 95 9.13 0.20 2.51
C PRO A 95 10.18 -0.91 2.51
N LEU A 96 9.77 -2.19 2.39
CA LEU A 96 10.69 -3.32 2.33
C LEU A 96 11.58 -3.24 1.08
N VAL A 97 10.98 -2.96 -0.08
CA VAL A 97 11.71 -2.79 -1.33
C VAL A 97 12.60 -1.55 -1.28
N THR A 98 12.10 -0.43 -0.74
CA THR A 98 12.89 0.80 -0.61
C THR A 98 14.15 0.58 0.23
N VAL A 99 14.04 -0.01 1.41
CA VAL A 99 15.19 -0.28 2.29
C VAL A 99 16.19 -1.22 1.62
N PHE A 100 15.70 -2.22 0.87
CA PHE A 100 16.55 -3.14 0.13
C PHE A 100 17.33 -2.43 -0.99
N LEU A 101 16.66 -1.56 -1.76
CA LEU A 101 17.30 -0.77 -2.81
C LEU A 101 18.34 0.21 -2.22
N GLU A 102 18.02 0.86 -1.11
CA GLU A 102 18.96 1.75 -0.42
C GLU A 102 20.22 1.01 -0.01
N HIS A 103 20.09 -0.22 0.53
CA HIS A 103 21.25 -1.05 0.82
C HIS A 103 22.08 -1.31 -0.42
N LEU A 104 21.48 -1.74 -1.54
CA LEU A 104 22.23 -1.98 -2.78
C LEU A 104 22.97 -0.72 -3.28
N ILE A 105 22.36 0.45 -3.15
CA ILE A 105 23.00 1.73 -3.49
C ILE A 105 24.20 1.99 -2.58
N THR A 106 24.08 1.79 -1.27
CA THR A 106 25.20 2.00 -0.34
C THR A 106 26.38 1.05 -0.62
N TRP A 107 26.11 -0.24 -0.90
CA TRP A 107 27.15 -1.21 -1.24
C TRP A 107 27.85 -0.88 -2.56
N SER A 108 27.08 -0.53 -3.59
CA SER A 108 27.64 -0.13 -4.88
C SER A 108 28.45 1.17 -4.81
N ALA A 109 27.98 2.14 -4.01
CA ALA A 109 28.73 3.37 -3.75
C ALA A 109 30.05 3.09 -3.01
N ALA A 110 30.04 2.21 -2.00
CA ALA A 110 31.24 1.82 -1.28
C ALA A 110 32.26 1.14 -2.21
N LEU A 111 31.81 0.22 -3.06
CA LEU A 111 32.65 -0.42 -4.08
C LEU A 111 33.26 0.60 -5.05
N LEU A 112 32.45 1.55 -5.54
CA LEU A 112 32.92 2.59 -6.44
C LEU A 112 33.96 3.49 -5.75
N GLN A 113 33.75 3.82 -4.48
CA GLN A 113 34.69 4.61 -3.70
C GLN A 113 36.02 3.86 -3.50
N ILE A 114 35.98 2.55 -3.25
CA ILE A 114 37.18 1.71 -3.17
C ILE A 114 37.90 1.73 -4.52
N CYS A 115 37.21 1.47 -5.63
CA CYS A 115 37.79 1.50 -6.97
C CYS A 115 38.40 2.86 -7.31
N SER A 116 37.71 3.96 -6.97
CA SER A 116 38.19 5.33 -7.19
C SER A 116 39.44 5.63 -6.36
N ASN A 117 39.45 5.24 -5.09
CA ASN A 117 40.61 5.38 -4.22
C ASN A 117 41.81 4.61 -4.78
N LEU A 118 41.62 3.35 -5.19
CA LEU A 118 42.68 2.54 -5.80
C LEU A 118 43.19 3.14 -7.11
N ALA A 119 42.31 3.67 -7.97
CA ALA A 119 42.70 4.31 -9.22
C ALA A 119 43.52 5.59 -9.00
N GLN A 120 43.30 6.30 -7.88
CA GLN A 120 44.05 7.51 -7.54
C GLN A 120 45.41 7.21 -6.89
N ILE A 121 45.66 5.99 -6.41
CA ILE A 121 46.92 5.62 -5.75
C ILE A 121 48.14 5.97 -6.62
N PRO A 122 48.24 5.58 -7.91
CA PRO A 122 49.40 5.89 -8.74
C PRO A 122 49.63 7.39 -8.90
N GLY A 123 48.55 8.18 -9.06
CA GLY A 123 48.63 9.63 -9.18
C GLY A 123 49.11 10.32 -7.91
N ARG A 124 48.68 9.83 -6.74
CA ARG A 124 49.14 10.36 -5.44
C ARG A 124 50.62 10.03 -5.19
N PHE A 125 51.06 8.82 -5.57
CA PHE A 125 52.47 8.44 -5.48
C PHE A 125 53.37 9.27 -6.39
N SER A 126 52.97 9.50 -7.65
CA SER A 126 53.77 10.31 -8.58
C SER A 126 53.86 11.77 -8.12
N ALA A 127 52.77 12.35 -7.63
CA ALA A 127 52.77 13.68 -7.04
C ALA A 127 53.69 13.77 -5.81
N GLY A 128 53.60 12.80 -4.89
CA GLY A 128 54.48 12.74 -3.71
C GLY A 128 55.96 12.61 -4.08
N MET A 129 56.27 11.81 -5.10
CA MET A 129 57.63 11.63 -5.60
C MET A 129 58.19 12.93 -6.23
N LEU A 130 57.37 13.66 -6.99
CA LEU A 130 57.76 14.97 -7.55
C LEU A 130 58.02 16.01 -6.45
N ILE A 131 57.17 16.04 -5.42
CA ILE A 131 57.35 16.94 -4.26
C ILE A 131 58.64 16.59 -3.51
N ALA A 132 58.91 15.30 -3.29
CA ALA A 132 60.13 14.85 -2.62
C ALA A 132 61.40 15.19 -3.44
N LEU A 133 61.37 15.00 -4.76
CA LEU A 133 62.49 15.32 -5.64
C LEU A 133 62.76 16.83 -5.68
N THR A 134 61.71 17.65 -5.87
CA THR A 134 61.85 19.11 -5.91
C THR A 134 62.31 19.68 -4.56
N GLY A 135 61.73 19.20 -3.46
CA GLY A 135 62.15 19.58 -2.10
C GLY A 135 63.59 19.17 -1.79
N GLY A 136 63.99 17.94 -2.15
CA GLY A 136 65.35 17.45 -1.97
C GLY A 136 66.38 18.23 -2.79
N LEU A 137 66.05 18.58 -4.04
CA LEU A 137 66.90 19.42 -4.89
C LEU A 137 67.05 20.84 -4.32
N LEU A 138 65.96 21.44 -3.85
CA LEU A 138 65.98 22.77 -3.23
C LEU A 138 66.83 22.78 -1.95
N LEU A 139 66.66 21.78 -1.08
CA LEU A 139 67.44 21.65 0.15
C LEU A 139 68.94 21.46 -0.17
N ARG A 140 69.26 20.61 -1.16
CA ARG A 140 70.65 20.40 -1.58
C ARG A 140 71.26 21.66 -2.18
N TRP A 141 70.48 22.45 -2.92
CA TRP A 141 70.91 23.74 -3.44
C TRP A 141 71.20 24.74 -2.31
N LEU A 142 70.32 24.81 -1.31
CA LEU A 142 70.49 25.67 -0.13
C LEU A 142 71.71 25.30 0.72
N LEU A 143 72.03 24.01 0.85
CA LEU A 143 73.19 23.53 1.62
C LEU A 143 74.53 23.72 0.89
N ARG A 144 74.50 23.99 -0.43
CA ARG A 144 75.71 24.16 -1.25
C ARG A 144 76.13 25.62 -1.42
N HIS A 145 75.22 26.56 -1.17
CA HIS A 145 75.47 28.00 -1.15
C HIS A 145 75.58 28.51 0.29
#